data_AF-A0A8T4P7V6-F1
#
_entry.id   AF-A0A8T4P7V6-F1
#
_cell.length_a   1.000
_cell.length_b   1.000
_cell.length_c   1.000
_cell.angle_alpha   90.00
_cell.angle_beta   90.00
_cell.angle_gamma   90.00
#
_symmetry.space_group_name_H-M   'P 1'
#
loop_
_entity.id
_entity.type
_entity.pdbx_description
1 polymer ?
#
loop_
_entity_poly.entity_id
_entity_poly.type
_entity_poly.pdbx_seq_one_letter_code
_entity_poly.pdbx_strand_id
1 'polypeptide(L)'
;MKKRMEILFLLILLASFGSAVQYDCVNGTVYQDSEEIEKHSVKSVGGISIGVAYADFAAGLGRIAADLLIDAKKISLTNETNGTVVELKSGDYTLELIYATNDLAKIKEGGNADEIEVGEIEKIGDLYVYLIETSQDPQEAEILVGIDKASLEAKSTQSELVDVDDEEYLVELISASDDNVFVKVSRCRNGNFTILEEQETSEIEMNDTRENANETEDQIPENTTKTSSENTTQSGCINGSVGEDKFCNDGKYEELKAKGQSCSYSYECESENCDEGICRRSGLLARFFNWLSEMFS
;
A
#
# COMPACT_ATOMS: atom_id res chain seq x y z
N MET A 1 -37.37 7.49 6.58
CA MET A 1 -36.40 6.47 7.04
C MET A 1 -35.12 6.46 6.19
N LYS A 2 -35.18 6.52 4.85
CA LYS A 2 -33.98 6.62 3.97
C LYS A 2 -32.95 7.69 4.38
N LYS A 3 -33.37 8.95 4.57
CA LYS A 3 -32.46 10.05 5.00
C LYS A 3 -31.75 9.83 6.34
N ARG A 4 -32.33 9.05 7.27
CA ARG A 4 -31.67 8.73 8.56
C ARG A 4 -30.65 7.61 8.41
N MET A 5 -30.83 6.72 7.43
CA MET A 5 -29.89 5.64 7.13
C MET A 5 -28.68 6.16 6.34
N GLU A 6 -28.88 7.12 5.45
CA GLU A 6 -27.81 7.82 4.70
C GLU A 6 -26.88 8.60 5.64
N ILE A 7 -27.43 9.33 6.62
CA ILE A 7 -26.63 10.08 7.60
C ILE A 7 -25.84 9.13 8.52
N LEU A 8 -26.45 8.01 8.93
CA LEU A 8 -25.75 7.00 9.75
C LEU A 8 -24.60 6.36 8.96
N PHE A 9 -24.80 6.08 7.67
CA PHE A 9 -23.77 5.52 6.81
C PHE A 9 -22.62 6.51 6.60
N LEU A 10 -22.93 7.80 6.39
CA LEU A 10 -21.93 8.87 6.28
C LEU A 10 -21.12 9.05 7.58
N LEU A 11 -21.78 8.98 8.74
CA LEU A 11 -21.13 9.07 10.05
C LEU A 11 -20.22 7.87 10.33
N ILE A 12 -20.61 6.65 9.94
CA ILE A 12 -19.77 5.46 10.06
C ILE A 12 -18.54 5.56 9.13
N LEU A 13 -18.71 6.14 7.94
CA LEU A 13 -17.63 6.34 6.96
C LEU A 13 -16.64 7.44 7.41
N LEU A 14 -17.13 8.44 8.15
CA LEU A 14 -16.29 9.47 8.77
C LEU A 14 -15.59 8.99 10.06
N ALA A 15 -16.17 8.03 10.78
CA ALA A 15 -15.55 7.46 11.98
C ALA A 15 -14.42 6.46 11.68
N SER A 16 -14.26 6.01 10.42
CA SER A 16 -13.17 5.12 10.01
C SER A 16 -11.86 5.81 9.65
N PHE A 17 -11.78 7.14 9.72
CA PHE A 17 -10.50 7.85 9.71
C PHE A 17 -9.84 7.71 11.08
N GLY A 18 -9.36 6.51 11.38
CA GLY A 18 -8.54 6.27 12.56
C GLY A 18 -7.33 7.20 12.52
N SER A 19 -7.03 7.77 13.68
CA SER A 19 -5.86 8.58 13.98
C SER A 19 -4.59 7.89 13.52
N ALA A 20 -4.01 8.30 12.40
CA ALA A 20 -2.65 7.90 12.10
C ALA A 20 -1.73 8.59 13.11
N VAL A 21 -0.93 7.80 13.84
CA VAL A 21 0.09 8.34 14.74
C VAL A 21 1.00 9.25 13.90
N GLN A 22 1.06 10.54 14.26
CA GLN A 22 1.91 11.49 13.56
C GLN A 22 3.28 11.51 14.22
N TYR A 23 4.33 11.38 13.42
CA TYR A 23 5.70 11.48 13.86
C TYR A 23 6.29 12.81 13.37
N ASP A 24 7.03 13.48 14.24
CA ASP A 24 7.80 14.68 13.90
C ASP A 24 9.25 14.52 14.40
N CYS A 25 10.16 15.33 13.88
CA CYS A 25 11.53 15.37 14.38
C CYS A 25 11.63 16.35 15.55
N VAL A 26 12.24 15.91 16.66
CA VAL A 26 12.47 16.80 17.83
C VAL A 26 13.24 18.06 17.41
N ASN A 27 14.20 17.94 16.49
CA ASN A 27 14.98 19.05 15.96
C ASN A 27 15.36 18.82 14.49
N GLY A 28 14.58 19.26 13.52
CA GLY A 28 15.06 19.31 12.13
C GLY A 28 13.98 19.04 11.09
N THR A 29 14.43 18.60 9.92
CA THR A 29 13.55 18.22 8.81
C THR A 29 13.53 16.71 8.66
N VAL A 30 12.35 16.14 8.49
CA VAL A 30 12.18 14.73 8.11
C VAL A 30 12.70 14.55 6.67
N TYR A 31 13.59 13.58 6.48
CA TYR A 31 13.92 13.05 5.16
C TYR A 31 13.09 11.79 4.93
N GLN A 32 12.49 11.66 3.75
CA GLN A 32 11.64 10.54 3.40
C GLN A 32 12.02 10.00 2.03
N ASP A 33 11.91 8.69 1.90
CA ASP A 33 12.09 7.97 0.65
C ASP A 33 11.11 6.79 0.60
N SER A 34 10.75 6.34 -0.59
CA SER A 34 9.75 5.28 -0.77
C SER A 34 10.03 4.45 -2.00
N GLU A 35 9.88 3.14 -1.87
CA GLU A 35 10.15 2.19 -2.95
C GLU A 35 9.17 1.03 -2.92
N GLU A 36 8.91 0.46 -4.10
CA GLU A 36 8.25 -0.84 -4.24
C GLU A 36 9.33 -1.93 -4.22
N ILE A 37 9.19 -2.90 -3.32
CA ILE A 37 10.15 -3.98 -3.11
C ILE A 37 9.44 -5.31 -3.36
N GLU A 38 10.01 -6.14 -4.23
CA GLU A 38 9.48 -7.48 -4.51
C GLU A 38 9.74 -8.40 -3.31
N LYS A 39 8.84 -9.35 -3.07
CA LYS A 39 8.97 -10.39 -2.06
C LYS A 39 10.23 -11.21 -2.33
N HIS A 40 10.94 -11.57 -1.26
CA HIS A 40 12.24 -12.24 -1.29
C HIS A 40 13.36 -11.41 -1.96
N SER A 41 13.20 -10.09 -2.04
CA SER A 41 14.22 -9.16 -2.56
C SER A 41 14.61 -8.12 -1.51
N VAL A 42 15.66 -7.37 -1.81
CA VAL A 42 16.19 -6.28 -0.97
C VAL A 42 16.35 -5.02 -1.81
N LYS A 43 15.94 -3.87 -1.29
CA LYS A 43 16.21 -2.55 -1.87
C LYS A 43 16.70 -1.57 -0.82
N SER A 44 17.54 -0.62 -1.23
CA SER A 44 17.92 0.52 -0.40
C SER A 44 16.82 1.58 -0.45
N VAL A 45 16.26 1.94 0.71
CA VAL A 45 15.21 2.95 0.87
C VAL A 45 15.58 3.86 2.03
N GLY A 46 15.63 5.16 1.82
CA GLY A 46 15.89 6.12 2.90
C GLY A 46 17.32 6.04 3.47
N GLY A 47 18.21 5.30 2.80
CA GLY A 47 19.58 5.07 3.23
C GLY A 47 19.80 3.77 4.00
N ILE A 48 18.78 2.93 4.22
CA ILE A 48 18.90 1.57 4.79
C ILE A 48 18.42 0.53 3.78
N SER A 49 18.93 -0.70 3.88
CA SER A 49 18.46 -1.81 3.04
C SER A 49 17.24 -2.47 3.69
N ILE A 50 16.13 -2.59 2.97
CA ILE A 50 14.92 -3.27 3.42
C ILE A 50 14.74 -4.54 2.61
N GLY A 51 14.63 -5.67 3.31
CA GLY A 51 14.31 -6.99 2.73
C GLY A 51 12.85 -7.36 3.00
N VAL A 52 12.16 -7.91 2.01
CA VAL A 52 10.76 -8.37 2.18
C VAL A 52 10.72 -9.88 2.32
N ALA A 53 10.45 -10.37 3.53
CA ALA A 53 10.29 -11.80 3.80
C ALA A 53 8.86 -12.25 3.46
N TYR A 54 7.86 -11.47 3.86
CA TYR A 54 6.45 -11.79 3.67
C TYR A 54 5.68 -10.58 3.14
N ALA A 55 4.69 -10.84 2.29
CA ALA A 55 3.74 -9.87 1.78
C ALA A 55 2.38 -10.58 1.61
N ASP A 56 1.30 -9.92 2.01
CA ASP A 56 -0.07 -10.41 1.90
C ASP A 56 -1.06 -9.28 1.62
N PHE A 57 -2.00 -9.54 0.71
CA PHE A 57 -3.12 -8.67 0.41
C PHE A 57 -4.44 -9.43 0.37
N ALA A 58 -5.22 -9.30 1.44
CA ALA A 58 -6.58 -9.83 1.49
C ALA A 58 -7.60 -8.73 1.14
N ALA A 59 -7.89 -8.57 -0.15
CA ALA A 59 -8.82 -7.55 -0.67
C ALA A 59 -10.17 -7.53 0.06
N GLY A 60 -10.75 -8.72 0.32
CA GLY A 60 -12.05 -8.85 0.99
C GLY A 60 -12.06 -8.42 2.46
N LEU A 61 -10.89 -8.31 3.09
CA LEU A 61 -10.75 -7.87 4.49
C LEU A 61 -10.09 -6.49 4.61
N GLY A 62 -9.66 -5.90 3.49
CA GLY A 62 -8.84 -4.69 3.48
C GLY A 62 -7.58 -4.85 4.33
N ARG A 63 -6.98 -6.06 4.35
CA ARG A 63 -5.76 -6.35 5.12
C ARG A 63 -4.58 -6.33 4.16
N ILE A 64 -3.64 -5.44 4.42
CA ILE A 64 -2.26 -5.53 3.93
C ILE A 64 -1.37 -5.87 5.12
N ALA A 65 -0.43 -6.78 4.91
CA ALA A 65 0.55 -7.18 5.91
C ALA A 65 1.90 -7.44 5.23
N ALA A 66 2.99 -7.16 5.93
CA ALA A 66 4.33 -7.48 5.48
C ALA A 66 5.26 -7.76 6.67
N ASP A 67 6.14 -8.75 6.52
CA ASP A 67 7.31 -8.90 7.39
C ASP A 67 8.54 -8.41 6.63
N LEU A 68 9.18 -7.40 7.22
CA LEU A 68 10.36 -6.73 6.68
C LEU A 68 11.58 -7.06 7.53
N LEU A 69 12.71 -7.30 6.88
CA LEU A 69 14.01 -7.35 7.54
C LEU A 69 14.72 -6.01 7.33
N ILE A 70 15.24 -5.45 8.43
CA ILE A 70 15.87 -4.14 8.48
C ILE A 70 17.37 -4.27 8.34
N ASP A 71 17.96 -3.34 7.58
CA ASP A 71 19.35 -3.37 7.14
C ASP A 71 19.73 -4.74 6.56
N ALA A 72 18.93 -5.15 5.58
CA ALA A 72 18.96 -6.51 5.09
C ALA A 72 19.91 -6.73 3.91
N LYS A 73 20.33 -7.98 3.73
CA LYS A 73 20.97 -8.50 2.52
C LYS A 73 20.37 -9.82 2.09
N LYS A 74 20.37 -10.04 0.78
CA LYS A 74 20.07 -11.34 0.17
C LYS A 74 21.39 -12.04 -0.17
N ILE A 75 21.57 -13.27 0.29
CA ILE A 75 22.80 -14.04 0.04
C ILE A 75 22.48 -15.51 -0.23
N SER A 76 23.43 -16.19 -0.88
CA SER A 76 23.43 -17.64 -1.04
C SER A 76 24.56 -18.23 -0.20
N LEU A 77 24.22 -19.22 0.63
CA LEU A 77 25.18 -19.98 1.43
C LEU A 77 25.39 -21.36 0.82
N THR A 78 26.61 -21.87 0.92
CA THR A 78 26.95 -23.24 0.54
C THR A 78 27.70 -23.92 1.69
N ASN A 79 27.53 -25.22 1.86
CA ASN A 79 28.19 -25.98 2.93
C ASN A 79 29.69 -26.24 2.67
N GLU A 80 30.23 -25.78 1.53
CA GLU A 80 31.63 -25.96 1.14
C GLU A 80 32.54 -24.86 1.67
N THR A 81 31.98 -23.72 2.10
CA THR A 81 32.73 -22.57 2.59
C THR A 81 32.74 -22.54 4.12
N ASN A 82 33.81 -22.02 4.72
CA ASN A 82 33.90 -21.81 6.18
C ASN A 82 33.03 -20.61 6.66
N GLY A 83 32.00 -20.26 5.90
CA GLY A 83 31.12 -19.12 6.10
C GLY A 83 31.32 -18.00 5.08
N THR A 84 30.24 -17.23 4.92
CA THR A 84 30.13 -16.03 4.09
C THR A 84 30.08 -14.81 5.00
N VAL A 85 30.91 -13.81 4.73
CA VAL A 85 30.86 -12.52 5.45
C VAL A 85 29.75 -11.65 4.86
N VAL A 86 28.88 -11.16 5.72
CA VAL A 86 27.76 -10.26 5.39
C VAL A 86 28.04 -8.91 6.04
N GLU A 87 28.37 -7.93 5.22
CA GLU A 87 28.59 -6.55 5.67
C GLU A 87 27.23 -5.84 5.78
N LEU A 88 26.79 -5.54 6.99
CA LEU A 88 25.61 -4.72 7.28
C LEU A 88 26.09 -3.37 7.85
N LYS A 89 25.22 -2.36 7.96
CA LYS A 89 25.60 -1.08 8.57
C LYS A 89 26.02 -1.23 10.02
N SER A 90 25.35 -2.09 10.78
CA SER A 90 25.69 -2.36 12.19
C SER A 90 27.03 -3.09 12.35
N GLY A 91 27.55 -3.71 11.30
CA GLY A 91 28.84 -4.41 11.31
C GLY A 91 28.91 -5.60 10.35
N ASP A 92 30.04 -6.32 10.44
CA ASP A 92 30.29 -7.51 9.64
C ASP A 92 29.92 -8.77 10.43
N TYR A 93 29.12 -9.64 9.80
CA TYR A 93 28.69 -10.91 10.39
C TYR A 93 29.19 -12.07 9.55
N THR A 94 29.45 -13.23 10.16
CA THR A 94 29.85 -14.44 9.43
C THR A 94 28.78 -15.51 9.57
N LEU A 95 28.18 -15.89 8.44
CA LEU A 95 27.15 -16.92 8.37
C LEU A 95 27.67 -18.19 7.70
N GLU A 96 27.43 -19.33 8.33
CA GLU A 96 27.85 -20.66 7.86
C GLU A 96 26.61 -21.55 7.65
N LEU A 97 26.52 -22.19 6.48
CA LEU A 97 25.54 -23.27 6.26
C LEU A 97 26.15 -24.58 6.75
N ILE A 98 25.57 -25.15 7.81
CA ILE A 98 26.01 -26.45 8.35
C ILE A 98 25.47 -27.58 7.48
N TYR A 99 24.17 -27.54 7.17
CA TYR A 99 23.55 -28.43 6.20
C TYR A 99 22.23 -27.86 5.67
N ALA A 100 21.77 -28.37 4.54
CA ALA A 100 20.45 -28.10 3.96
C ALA A 100 19.73 -29.41 3.59
N THR A 101 18.41 -29.45 3.81
CA THR A 101 17.48 -30.43 3.25
C THR A 101 16.68 -29.81 2.10
N ASN A 102 15.48 -30.32 1.79
CA ASN A 102 14.61 -29.75 0.75
C ASN A 102 13.73 -28.62 1.29
N ASP A 103 13.57 -28.57 2.62
CA ASP A 103 12.58 -27.77 3.34
C ASP A 103 13.16 -27.09 4.59
N LEU A 104 14.39 -27.43 4.98
CA LEU A 104 15.06 -26.82 6.13
C LEU A 104 16.55 -26.58 5.89
N ALA A 105 17.10 -25.61 6.58
CA ALA A 105 18.54 -25.37 6.63
C ALA A 105 19.00 -25.14 8.07
N LYS A 106 20.17 -25.65 8.42
CA LYS A 106 20.84 -25.32 9.68
C LYS A 106 21.91 -24.27 9.42
N ILE A 107 21.70 -23.08 9.92
CA ILE A 107 22.55 -21.91 9.70
C ILE A 107 23.18 -21.50 11.02
N LYS A 108 24.41 -20.99 10.96
CA LYS A 108 25.18 -20.57 12.13
C LYS A 108 25.73 -19.17 11.95
N GLU A 109 25.58 -18.35 12.99
CA GLU A 109 26.16 -17.02 13.13
C GLU A 109 27.08 -17.06 14.36
N GLY A 110 28.38 -16.86 14.14
CA GLY A 110 29.39 -16.93 15.21
C GLY A 110 29.35 -18.24 16.00
N GLY A 111 28.85 -18.21 17.23
CA GLY A 111 28.69 -19.38 18.11
C GLY A 111 27.28 -19.96 18.17
N ASN A 112 26.29 -19.30 17.57
CA ASN A 112 24.87 -19.65 17.63
C ASN A 112 24.46 -20.34 16.33
N ALA A 113 23.71 -21.42 16.42
CA ALA A 113 23.20 -22.13 15.25
C ALA A 113 21.76 -22.56 15.47
N ASP A 114 20.93 -22.41 14.45
CA ASP A 114 19.54 -22.84 14.48
C ASP A 114 19.08 -23.46 13.16
N GLU A 115 18.02 -24.23 13.23
CA GLU A 115 17.32 -24.81 12.08
C GLU A 115 16.16 -23.90 11.68
N ILE A 116 16.05 -23.59 10.39
CA ILE A 116 15.01 -22.73 9.83
C ILE A 116 14.28 -23.53 8.75
N GLU A 117 12.96 -23.48 8.74
CA GLU A 117 12.14 -24.02 7.65
C GLU A 117 11.96 -22.99 6.53
N VAL A 118 11.80 -23.47 5.29
CA VAL A 118 11.57 -22.61 4.13
C VAL A 118 10.29 -21.79 4.33
N GLY A 119 10.40 -20.46 4.19
CA GLY A 119 9.30 -19.54 4.42
C GLY A 119 9.15 -19.03 5.85
N GLU A 120 10.08 -19.40 6.75
CA GLU A 120 10.09 -18.92 8.14
C GLU A 120 11.23 -17.94 8.41
N ILE A 121 11.05 -17.08 9.42
CA ILE A 121 12.06 -16.16 9.94
C ILE A 121 12.47 -16.63 11.32
N GLU A 122 13.77 -16.88 11.51
CA GLU A 122 14.33 -17.23 12.81
C GLU A 122 15.46 -16.29 13.23
N LYS A 123 15.65 -16.14 14.55
CA LYS A 123 16.73 -15.31 15.09
C LYS A 123 17.95 -16.17 15.41
N ILE A 124 19.05 -15.94 14.70
CA ILE A 124 20.32 -16.65 14.89
C ILE A 124 21.39 -15.65 15.33
N GLY A 125 21.74 -15.73 16.62
CA GLY A 125 22.62 -14.74 17.24
C GLY A 125 21.99 -13.35 17.20
N ASP A 126 22.68 -12.41 16.57
CA ASP A 126 22.25 -11.01 16.46
C ASP A 126 21.45 -10.71 15.17
N LEU A 127 21.16 -11.73 14.35
CA LEU A 127 20.51 -11.56 13.05
C LEU A 127 19.16 -12.28 12.97
N TYR A 128 18.24 -11.69 12.23
CA TYR A 128 17.02 -12.34 11.74
C TYR A 128 17.30 -12.91 10.36
N VAL A 129 17.02 -14.20 10.18
CA VAL A 129 17.29 -14.94 8.94
C VAL A 129 15.98 -15.51 8.43
N TYR A 130 15.63 -15.17 7.19
CA TYR A 130 14.51 -15.75 6.44
C TYR A 130 15.04 -16.74 5.41
N LEU A 131 14.52 -17.98 5.43
CA LEU A 131 14.91 -19.00 4.47
C LEU A 131 14.01 -18.96 3.23
N ILE A 132 14.57 -18.55 2.08
CA ILE A 132 13.83 -18.43 0.82
C ILE A 132 13.68 -19.80 0.16
N GLU A 133 14.81 -20.51 -0.02
CA GLU A 133 14.86 -21.82 -0.65
C GLU A 133 16.13 -22.59 -0.27
N THR A 134 16.11 -23.90 -0.49
CA THR A 134 17.22 -24.82 -0.19
C THR A 134 17.40 -25.86 -1.29
N SER A 135 18.64 -26.30 -1.48
CA SER A 135 19.01 -27.46 -2.32
C SER A 135 19.83 -28.45 -1.49
N GLN A 136 19.71 -29.75 -1.76
CA GLN A 136 20.49 -30.82 -1.11
C GLN A 136 21.74 -31.25 -1.87
N ASP A 137 21.78 -31.04 -3.20
CA ASP A 137 22.87 -31.51 -4.06
C ASP A 137 23.12 -30.53 -5.23
N PRO A 138 24.04 -29.55 -5.07
CA PRO A 138 24.83 -29.27 -3.86
C PRO A 138 23.97 -28.71 -2.71
N GLN A 139 24.49 -28.77 -1.48
CA GLN A 139 23.82 -28.17 -0.32
C GLN A 139 23.97 -26.66 -0.35
N GLU A 140 22.86 -26.00 -0.66
CA GLU A 140 22.78 -24.55 -0.82
C GLU A 140 21.53 -24.03 -0.12
N ALA A 141 21.60 -22.79 0.38
CA ALA A 141 20.47 -22.08 0.95
C ALA A 141 20.47 -20.63 0.46
N GLU A 142 19.35 -20.19 -0.10
CA GLU A 142 19.13 -18.77 -0.42
C GLU A 142 18.37 -18.13 0.75
N ILE A 143 18.90 -17.04 1.30
CA ILE A 143 18.34 -16.40 2.49
C ILE A 143 18.26 -14.89 2.35
N LEU A 144 17.32 -14.29 3.09
CA LEU A 144 17.42 -12.90 3.51
C LEU A 144 17.95 -12.86 4.94
N VAL A 145 18.81 -11.90 5.23
CA VAL A 145 19.30 -11.66 6.57
C VAL A 145 19.21 -10.17 6.89
N GLY A 146 18.80 -9.80 8.09
CA GLY A 146 18.78 -8.42 8.58
C GLY A 146 19.04 -8.37 10.09
N ILE A 147 19.29 -7.18 10.62
CA ILE A 147 19.60 -7.00 12.05
C ILE A 147 18.35 -6.87 12.91
N ASP A 148 17.23 -6.53 12.29
CA ASP A 148 15.94 -6.42 12.96
C ASP A 148 14.80 -6.88 12.05
N LYS A 149 13.63 -7.12 12.66
CA LYS A 149 12.39 -7.52 11.97
C LYS A 149 11.27 -6.54 12.32
N ALA A 150 10.64 -5.98 11.29
CA ALA A 150 9.41 -5.19 11.43
C ALA A 150 8.21 -5.94 10.85
N SER A 151 7.15 -6.12 11.65
CA SER A 151 5.90 -6.78 11.24
C SER A 151 4.79 -5.73 11.15
N LEU A 152 4.50 -5.31 9.92
CA LEU A 152 3.61 -4.20 9.65
C LEU A 152 2.27 -4.67 9.09
N GLU A 153 1.18 -4.10 9.59
CA GLU A 153 -0.19 -4.39 9.17
C GLU A 153 -1.05 -3.12 9.12
N ALA A 154 -1.92 -3.02 8.11
CA ALA A 154 -2.77 -1.83 7.94
C ALA A 154 -3.67 -1.46 9.13
N LYS A 155 -4.04 -2.40 10.00
CA LYS A 155 -5.06 -2.16 11.04
C LYS A 155 -4.49 -1.92 12.43
N SER A 156 -3.27 -2.36 12.68
CA SER A 156 -2.67 -2.45 14.02
C SER A 156 -1.36 -1.68 14.09
N THR A 157 -0.43 -1.98 13.18
CA THR A 157 0.94 -1.44 13.16
C THR A 157 1.34 -1.08 11.74
N GLN A 158 0.85 0.05 11.22
CA GLN A 158 1.26 0.53 9.89
C GLN A 158 2.71 1.01 9.84
N SER A 159 3.28 1.31 11.00
CA SER A 159 4.61 1.91 11.12
C SER A 159 5.36 1.37 12.33
N GLU A 160 6.67 1.28 12.22
CA GLU A 160 7.57 0.87 13.32
C GLU A 160 8.84 1.74 13.32
N LEU A 161 9.30 2.11 14.52
CA LEU A 161 10.59 2.76 14.72
C LEU A 161 11.66 1.69 14.90
N VAL A 162 12.74 1.79 14.15
CA VAL A 162 13.85 0.83 14.14
C VAL A 162 15.18 1.58 14.22
N ASP A 163 16.12 1.03 14.98
CA ASP A 163 17.44 1.62 15.20
C ASP A 163 18.50 0.89 14.37
N VAL A 164 19.24 1.63 13.54
CA VAL A 164 20.33 1.10 12.70
C VAL A 164 21.56 2.00 12.84
N ASP A 165 22.64 1.47 13.39
CA ASP A 165 23.91 2.21 13.60
C ASP A 165 23.71 3.54 14.35
N ASP A 166 23.03 3.46 15.50
CA ASP A 166 22.66 4.61 16.36
C ASP A 166 21.80 5.70 15.65
N GLU A 167 21.24 5.41 14.47
CA GLU A 167 20.27 6.25 13.78
C GLU A 167 18.87 5.61 13.83
N GLU A 168 17.86 6.40 14.21
CA GLU A 168 16.45 5.97 14.28
C GLU A 168 15.74 6.20 12.93
N TYR A 169 15.05 5.17 12.44
CA TYR A 169 14.28 5.17 11.21
C TYR A 169 12.82 4.82 11.50
N LEU A 170 11.89 5.52 10.85
CA LEU A 170 10.48 5.16 10.84
C LEU A 170 10.17 4.43 9.53
N VAL A 171 9.82 3.15 9.63
CA VAL A 171 9.45 2.32 8.49
C VAL A 171 7.93 2.21 8.45
N GLU A 172 7.32 2.60 7.34
CA GLU A 172 5.88 2.62 7.14
C GLU A 172 5.47 1.72 5.97
N LEU A 173 4.48 0.87 6.20
CA LEU A 173 3.81 0.07 5.17
C LEU A 173 2.70 0.91 4.54
N ILE A 174 2.86 1.25 3.25
CA ILE A 174 1.88 2.05 2.51
C ILE A 174 0.89 1.15 1.78
N SER A 175 1.38 0.10 1.13
CA SER A 175 0.56 -0.93 0.47
C SER A 175 1.31 -2.24 0.33
N ALA A 176 0.59 -3.36 0.21
CA ALA A 176 1.16 -4.66 -0.16
C ALA A 176 0.27 -5.36 -1.20
N SER A 177 0.88 -6.25 -1.98
CA SER A 177 0.27 -7.30 -2.79
C SER A 177 0.85 -8.66 -2.36
N ASP A 178 0.48 -9.74 -3.03
CA ASP A 178 1.05 -11.08 -2.76
C ASP A 178 2.55 -11.16 -3.08
N ASP A 179 3.01 -10.28 -3.99
CA ASP A 179 4.37 -10.33 -4.53
C ASP A 179 5.19 -9.09 -4.21
N ASN A 180 4.58 -7.94 -3.87
CA ASN A 180 5.29 -6.68 -3.70
C ASN A 180 4.82 -5.92 -2.47
N VAL A 181 5.71 -5.11 -1.90
CA VAL A 181 5.40 -4.18 -0.81
C VAL A 181 5.87 -2.78 -1.17
N PHE A 182 5.01 -1.79 -0.98
CA PHE A 182 5.37 -0.38 -1.09
C PHE A 182 5.63 0.17 0.31
N VAL A 183 6.90 0.49 0.59
CA VAL A 183 7.36 0.97 1.89
C VAL A 183 7.81 2.42 1.79
N LYS A 184 7.61 3.18 2.87
CA LYS A 184 8.19 4.50 3.05
C LYS A 184 9.11 4.46 4.26
N VAL A 185 10.34 4.94 4.10
CA VAL A 185 11.30 5.06 5.19
C VAL A 185 11.55 6.53 5.44
N SER A 186 11.33 6.95 6.68
CA SER A 186 11.61 8.31 7.14
C SER A 186 12.77 8.29 8.13
N ARG A 187 13.60 9.34 8.14
CA ARG A 187 14.58 9.59 9.21
C ARG A 187 14.70 11.07 9.51
N CYS A 188 15.09 11.39 10.74
CA CYS A 188 15.39 12.77 11.12
C CYS A 188 16.82 13.13 10.72
N ARG A 189 17.00 14.28 10.03
CA ARG A 189 18.36 14.75 9.68
C ARG A 189 19.22 15.06 10.92
N ASN A 190 18.57 15.50 12.00
CA ASN A 190 19.21 15.70 13.29
C ASN A 190 18.23 15.24 14.39
N GLY A 191 18.73 14.52 15.39
CA GLY A 191 17.92 14.05 16.52
C GLY A 191 16.94 12.92 16.17
N ASN A 192 16.03 12.67 17.10
CA ASN A 192 15.14 11.51 17.07
C ASN A 192 13.71 11.91 16.68
N PHE A 193 12.88 10.92 16.39
CA PHE A 193 11.45 11.09 16.26
C PHE A 193 10.81 11.40 17.62
N THR A 194 9.74 12.18 17.57
CA THR A 194 8.79 12.35 18.67
C THR A 194 7.42 11.96 18.17
N ILE A 195 6.67 11.26 19.01
CA ILE A 195 5.27 10.97 18.78
C ILE A 195 4.49 12.25 19.08
N LEU A 196 3.74 12.75 18.11
CA LEU A 196 2.75 13.79 18.37
C LEU A 196 1.55 13.10 18.99
N GLU A 197 1.37 13.24 20.31
CA GLU A 197 0.12 12.85 20.95
C GLU A 197 -1.02 13.59 20.23
N GLU A 198 -2.01 12.82 19.78
CA GLU A 198 -3.18 13.37 19.14
C GLU A 198 -3.81 14.36 20.12
N GLN A 199 -3.81 15.65 19.77
CA GLN A 199 -4.54 16.62 20.57
C GLN A 199 -6.00 16.18 20.54
N GLU A 200 -6.50 15.68 21.67
CA GLU A 200 -7.92 15.46 21.86
C GLU A 200 -8.62 16.76 21.44
N THR A 201 -9.28 16.72 20.27
CA THR A 201 -10.12 17.81 19.83
C THR A 201 -11.15 17.99 20.93
N SER A 202 -10.94 19.02 21.75
CA SER A 202 -11.87 19.39 22.81
C SER A 202 -13.23 19.54 22.14
N GLU A 203 -14.20 18.75 22.58
CA GLU A 203 -15.58 18.87 22.09
C GLU A 203 -15.97 20.34 22.14
N ILE A 204 -16.16 20.96 20.97
CA ILE A 204 -16.78 22.26 20.90
C ILE A 204 -18.22 22.00 21.34
N GLU A 205 -18.54 22.29 22.61
CA GLU A 205 -19.92 22.44 23.07
C GLU A 205 -20.57 23.49 22.16
N MET A 206 -21.31 23.03 21.15
CA MET A 206 -22.17 23.90 20.36
C MET A 206 -23.26 24.43 21.28
N ASN A 207 -23.05 25.66 21.75
CA ASN A 207 -24.07 26.39 22.49
C ASN A 207 -25.21 26.73 21.51
N ASP A 208 -26.25 25.91 21.57
CA ASP A 208 -27.42 25.92 20.68
C ASP A 208 -28.20 27.23 20.87
N THR A 209 -27.84 28.26 20.11
CA THR A 209 -28.59 29.53 20.06
C THR A 209 -29.61 29.42 18.95
N ARG A 210 -30.83 29.01 19.29
CA ARG A 210 -32.00 29.09 18.42
C ARG A 210 -32.23 30.53 17.97
N GLU A 211 -31.89 30.84 16.72
CA GLU A 211 -32.51 31.93 15.97
C GLU A 211 -33.59 31.37 15.04
N ASN A 212 -34.81 31.84 15.25
CA ASN A 212 -35.95 31.63 14.36
C ASN A 212 -35.71 32.38 13.04
N ALA A 213 -35.43 31.66 11.96
CA ALA A 213 -35.54 32.18 10.61
C ALA A 213 -36.87 31.72 10.00
N ASN A 214 -37.75 32.68 9.74
CA ASN A 214 -39.02 32.51 9.05
C ASN A 214 -38.81 32.03 7.61
N GLU A 215 -39.75 31.18 7.19
CA GLU A 215 -39.93 30.65 5.84
C GLU A 215 -40.06 31.74 4.77
N THR A 216 -39.59 31.44 3.57
CA THR A 216 -40.25 31.87 2.33
C THR A 216 -40.13 30.75 1.31
N GLU A 217 -41.28 30.22 0.91
CA GLU A 217 -41.48 29.26 -0.18
C GLU A 217 -40.99 29.84 -1.51
N ASP A 218 -40.34 29.02 -2.33
CA ASP A 218 -40.39 29.15 -3.78
C ASP A 218 -40.65 27.77 -4.41
N GLN A 219 -41.74 27.70 -5.18
CA GLN A 219 -42.20 26.53 -5.92
C GLN A 219 -41.48 26.44 -7.28
N ILE A 220 -41.06 25.23 -7.66
CA ILE A 220 -40.70 24.89 -9.05
C ILE A 220 -41.54 23.68 -9.47
N PRO A 221 -42.18 23.70 -10.65
CA PRO A 221 -43.20 22.72 -11.01
C PRO A 221 -42.61 21.41 -11.54
N GLU A 222 -43.23 20.31 -11.13
CA GLU A 222 -43.15 19.02 -11.83
C GLU A 222 -43.87 19.12 -13.18
N ASN A 223 -43.26 18.56 -14.22
CA ASN A 223 -44.05 18.02 -15.33
C ASN A 223 -43.35 16.78 -15.90
N THR A 224 -43.98 15.62 -15.69
CA THR A 224 -43.68 14.38 -16.37
C THR A 224 -44.90 14.01 -17.20
N THR A 225 -44.79 13.97 -18.54
CA THR A 225 -45.51 12.95 -19.32
C THR A 225 -44.75 12.53 -20.59
N LYS A 226 -44.69 11.20 -20.69
CA LYS A 226 -44.23 10.27 -21.71
C LYS A 226 -44.78 10.40 -23.15
N THR A 227 -43.89 10.07 -24.08
CA THR A 227 -44.02 9.21 -25.30
C THR A 227 -44.69 9.75 -26.58
N SER A 228 -43.90 9.77 -27.67
CA SER A 228 -44.23 9.06 -28.92
C SER A 228 -42.97 8.82 -29.75
N SER A 229 -42.85 7.61 -30.29
CA SER A 229 -41.79 7.17 -31.19
C SER A 229 -41.96 7.76 -32.59
N GLU A 230 -40.86 8.08 -33.25
CA GLU A 230 -40.75 7.94 -34.70
C GLU A 230 -39.57 7.03 -35.04
N ASN A 231 -39.89 5.98 -35.79
CA ASN A 231 -38.97 5.02 -36.37
C ASN A 231 -37.93 5.74 -37.24
N THR A 232 -36.65 5.59 -36.90
CA THR A 232 -35.60 5.57 -37.92
C THR A 232 -34.77 4.32 -37.71
N THR A 233 -34.87 3.42 -38.67
CA THR A 233 -34.03 2.23 -38.77
C THR A 233 -32.60 2.69 -39.01
N GLN A 234 -31.81 2.81 -37.95
CA GLN A 234 -30.38 3.00 -38.06
C GLN A 234 -29.70 2.05 -37.07
N SER A 235 -29.04 1.04 -37.63
CA SER A 235 -28.11 0.15 -36.93
C SER A 235 -26.96 1.00 -36.39
N GLY A 236 -27.11 1.55 -35.18
CA GLY A 236 -26.10 2.33 -34.49
C GLY A 236 -26.18 2.08 -32.98
N CYS A 237 -25.02 2.11 -32.33
CA CYS A 237 -24.89 1.96 -30.88
C CYS A 237 -25.44 3.18 -30.12
N ILE A 238 -25.70 3.04 -28.82
CA ILE A 238 -26.09 4.15 -27.94
C ILE A 238 -24.79 4.77 -27.38
N ASN A 239 -24.68 6.11 -27.38
CA ASN A 239 -23.50 6.82 -26.89
C ASN A 239 -23.13 6.37 -25.46
N GLY A 240 -21.87 5.99 -25.26
CA GLY A 240 -21.37 5.43 -24.00
C GLY A 240 -20.28 4.37 -24.20
N SER A 241 -19.74 3.84 -23.11
CA SER A 241 -18.80 2.71 -23.16
C SER A 241 -19.53 1.44 -23.60
N VAL A 242 -18.95 0.69 -24.56
CA VAL A 242 -19.56 -0.55 -25.09
C VAL A 242 -18.62 -1.76 -24.94
N GLY A 243 -17.46 -1.58 -24.31
CA GLY A 243 -16.48 -2.65 -24.08
C GLY A 243 -15.14 -2.10 -23.59
N GLU A 244 -14.17 -3.00 -23.40
CA GLU A 244 -12.84 -2.67 -22.84
C GLU A 244 -11.97 -1.82 -23.78
N ASP A 245 -12.28 -1.77 -25.07
CA ASP A 245 -11.47 -1.12 -26.10
C ASP A 245 -12.23 -0.09 -26.96
N LYS A 246 -13.56 0.04 -26.79
CA LYS A 246 -14.41 0.85 -27.69
C LYS A 246 -15.51 1.60 -26.96
N PHE A 247 -15.80 2.80 -27.46
CA PHE A 247 -16.95 3.60 -27.08
C PHE A 247 -17.84 3.93 -28.28
N CYS A 248 -19.09 4.26 -28.03
CA CYS A 248 -20.01 4.72 -29.05
C CYS A 248 -20.09 6.24 -29.05
N ASN A 249 -19.96 6.84 -30.23
CA ASN A 249 -20.13 8.26 -30.47
C ASN A 249 -20.99 8.49 -31.72
N ASP A 250 -22.11 9.18 -31.55
CA ASP A 250 -23.12 9.46 -32.56
C ASP A 250 -23.49 8.24 -33.42
N GLY A 251 -23.67 7.10 -32.74
CA GLY A 251 -24.08 5.83 -33.35
C GLY A 251 -22.97 5.06 -34.06
N LYS A 252 -21.70 5.49 -33.94
CA LYS A 252 -20.52 4.79 -34.46
C LYS A 252 -19.62 4.30 -33.34
N TYR A 253 -19.03 3.12 -33.54
CA TYR A 253 -18.00 2.59 -32.64
C TYR A 253 -16.65 3.24 -32.96
N GLU A 254 -16.02 3.78 -31.94
CA GLU A 254 -14.67 4.35 -31.96
C GLU A 254 -13.80 3.66 -30.90
N GLU A 255 -12.49 3.58 -31.15
CA GLU A 255 -11.53 3.05 -30.17
C GLU A 255 -11.33 4.04 -29.02
N LEU A 256 -11.12 3.52 -27.81
CA LEU A 256 -10.82 4.35 -26.65
C LEU A 256 -9.57 5.19 -26.89
N LYS A 257 -9.64 6.44 -26.43
CA LYS A 257 -8.58 7.44 -26.61
C LYS A 257 -7.50 7.24 -25.56
N ALA A 258 -6.26 7.20 -26.03
CA ALA A 258 -5.08 7.11 -25.18
C ALA A 258 -4.83 8.41 -24.40
N LYS A 259 -3.99 8.32 -23.37
CA LYS A 259 -3.56 9.46 -22.56
C LYS A 259 -3.06 10.63 -23.43
N GLY A 260 -3.54 11.84 -23.14
CA GLY A 260 -3.13 13.07 -23.83
C GLY A 260 -3.96 13.41 -25.08
N GLN A 261 -4.88 12.56 -25.49
CA GLN A 261 -5.81 12.84 -26.59
C GLN A 261 -7.03 13.64 -26.09
N SER A 262 -7.64 14.42 -26.99
CA SER A 262 -8.79 15.26 -26.68
C SER A 262 -10.07 14.44 -26.50
N CYS A 263 -10.83 14.72 -25.45
CA CYS A 263 -12.07 14.02 -25.12
C CYS A 263 -13.18 15.03 -24.77
N SER A 264 -14.43 14.64 -24.97
CA SER A 264 -15.59 15.41 -24.48
C SER A 264 -16.19 14.76 -23.23
N TYR A 265 -16.11 13.43 -23.14
CA TYR A 265 -16.61 12.63 -22.02
C TYR A 265 -15.60 11.60 -21.55
N SER A 266 -15.69 11.21 -20.28
CA SER A 266 -14.76 10.25 -19.64
C SER A 266 -14.78 8.86 -20.27
N TYR A 267 -15.93 8.39 -20.75
CA TYR A 267 -16.06 7.08 -21.42
C TYR A 267 -15.32 7.02 -22.76
N GLU A 268 -14.82 8.14 -23.29
CA GLU A 268 -14.03 8.17 -24.51
C GLU A 268 -12.56 7.78 -24.25
N CYS A 269 -12.11 7.74 -22.99
CA CYS A 269 -10.72 7.54 -22.62
C CYS A 269 -10.46 6.13 -22.08
N GLU A 270 -9.31 5.53 -22.39
CA GLU A 270 -8.86 4.25 -21.78
C GLU A 270 -8.76 4.32 -20.25
N SER A 271 -8.54 5.52 -19.72
CA SER A 271 -8.45 5.78 -18.29
C SER A 271 -9.78 6.03 -17.61
N GLU A 272 -10.88 6.12 -18.37
CA GLU A 272 -12.19 6.60 -17.93
C GLU A 272 -12.14 7.98 -17.26
N ASN A 273 -11.20 8.82 -17.68
CA ASN A 273 -11.00 10.13 -17.07
C ASN A 273 -10.67 11.18 -18.13
N CYS A 274 -11.70 11.97 -18.48
CA CYS A 274 -11.57 13.16 -19.31
C CYS A 274 -11.52 14.39 -18.40
N ASP A 275 -10.37 15.03 -18.32
CA ASP A 275 -10.15 16.19 -17.46
C ASP A 275 -9.62 17.36 -18.29
N GLU A 276 -10.28 18.52 -18.17
CA GLU A 276 -10.03 19.70 -19.00
C GLU A 276 -10.05 19.42 -20.52
N GLY A 277 -10.86 18.45 -20.95
CA GLY A 277 -11.00 18.05 -22.35
C GLY A 277 -9.85 17.16 -22.87
N ILE A 278 -9.04 16.57 -21.99
CA ILE A 278 -7.92 15.68 -22.32
C ILE A 278 -7.97 14.40 -21.49
N CYS A 279 -7.70 13.24 -22.10
CA CYS A 279 -7.61 11.97 -21.39
C CYS A 279 -6.42 11.95 -20.43
N ARG A 280 -6.66 11.90 -19.12
CA ARG A 280 -5.63 11.86 -18.08
C ARG A 280 -5.56 10.50 -17.42
N ARG A 281 -4.40 10.15 -16.86
CA ARG A 281 -4.25 8.89 -16.09
C ARG A 281 -5.12 9.02 -14.83
N SER A 282 -6.15 8.19 -14.72
CA SER A 282 -6.98 8.15 -13.52
C SER A 282 -6.14 7.58 -12.38
N GLY A 283 -5.97 8.35 -11.31
CA GLY A 283 -5.35 7.85 -10.08
C GLY A 283 -6.23 6.76 -9.46
N LEU A 284 -5.63 5.85 -8.68
CA LEU A 284 -6.34 4.75 -8.02
C LEU A 284 -7.61 5.22 -7.28
N LEU A 285 -7.55 6.39 -6.63
CA LEU A 285 -8.68 6.99 -5.92
C LEU A 285 -9.84 7.40 -6.84
N ALA A 286 -9.56 7.94 -8.03
CA ALA A 286 -10.61 8.36 -8.97
C ALA A 286 -11.34 7.15 -9.57
N ARG A 287 -10.60 6.05 -9.84
CA ARG A 287 -11.19 4.75 -10.24
C ARG A 287 -12.08 4.17 -9.14
N PHE A 288 -11.65 4.28 -7.89
CA PHE A 288 -12.43 3.84 -6.73
C PHE A 288 -13.75 4.61 -6.60
N PHE A 289 -13.74 5.94 -6.74
CA PHE A 289 -14.97 6.75 -6.65
C PHE A 289 -15.93 6.53 -7.83
N ASN A 290 -15.42 6.37 -9.06
CA ASN A 290 -16.27 6.04 -10.21
C ASN A 290 -16.95 4.67 -10.01
N TRP A 291 -16.19 3.65 -9.66
CA TRP A 291 -16.73 2.32 -9.34
C TRP A 291 -17.78 2.38 -8.21
N LEU A 292 -17.51 3.15 -7.17
CA LEU A 292 -18.46 3.35 -6.06
C LEU A 292 -19.75 4.00 -6.56
N SER A 293 -19.66 5.00 -7.44
CA SER A 293 -20.83 5.72 -7.99
C SER A 293 -21.72 4.84 -8.89
N GLU A 294 -21.10 3.91 -9.63
CA GLU A 294 -21.83 2.94 -10.46
C GLU A 294 -22.55 1.89 -9.62
N MET A 295 -22.02 1.54 -8.46
CA MET A 295 -22.67 0.56 -7.57
C MET A 295 -23.96 1.10 -6.93
N PHE A 296 -24.15 2.42 -6.91
CA PHE A 296 -25.29 3.08 -6.28
C PHE A 296 -26.21 3.82 -7.28
N SER A 297 -25.94 3.75 -8.59
CA SER A 297 -26.81 4.25 -9.67
C SER A 297 -27.67 3.14 -10.26
#